data_AF-A0A165SWC5-F1
#
_entry.id   AF-A0A165SWC5-F1
#
_cell.length_a   1.000
_cell.length_b   1.000
_cell.length_c   1.000
_cell.angle_alpha   90.00
_cell.angle_beta   90.00
_cell.angle_gamma   90.00
#
_symmetry.space_group_name_H-M   'P 1'
#
loop_
_entity.id
_entity.type
_entity.pdbx_description
1 polymer ?
#
loop_
_entity_poly.entity_id
_entity_poly.type
_entity_poly.pdbx_seq_one_letter_code
_entity_poly.pdbx_strand_id
1 'polypeptide(L)'
;MGFGVDWSDKMPPLFGNPVKDVALRAGDRRERGEFVISARGIEGGGIYAVSAAVRDGAALTLDLAPARSLAEVAGRLARPRGKDTVANWLRKALRLDPVKIALLHEWARPLPADPARLAQLIKALPVRHSGPARLPRRFPAPAASRARR
;
A
#
# COMPACT_ATOMS: atom_id res chain seq x y z
N MET A 1 8.96 -13.75 5.47
CA MET A 1 8.15 -13.99 4.25
C MET A 1 7.50 -12.68 3.85
N GLY A 2 7.56 -12.32 2.57
CA GLY A 2 7.06 -11.05 2.05
C GLY A 2 6.76 -11.11 0.56
N PHE A 3 6.14 -10.07 0.03
CA PHE A 3 5.81 -9.93 -1.39
C PHE A 3 6.65 -8.84 -2.04
N GLY A 4 7.16 -9.12 -3.23
CA GLY A 4 7.92 -8.18 -4.04
C GLY A 4 7.03 -7.04 -4.53
N VAL A 5 7.51 -5.80 -4.49
CA VAL A 5 6.80 -4.64 -5.06
C VAL A 5 7.79 -3.78 -5.83
N ASP A 6 7.46 -3.46 -7.08
CA ASP A 6 8.20 -2.53 -7.91
C ASP A 6 7.78 -1.10 -7.56
N TRP A 7 8.45 -0.52 -6.56
CA TRP A 7 8.12 0.78 -6.00
C TRP A 7 8.43 1.94 -6.95
N SER A 8 7.60 2.98 -6.91
CA SER A 8 7.94 4.28 -7.51
C SER A 8 9.03 5.03 -6.72
N ASP A 9 9.67 6.01 -7.38
CA ASP A 9 10.74 6.84 -6.80
C ASP A 9 10.34 7.64 -5.55
N LYS A 10 9.05 7.68 -5.21
CA LYS A 10 8.52 8.39 -4.04
C LYS A 10 8.51 7.56 -2.77
N MET A 11 8.62 6.24 -2.89
CA MET A 11 8.53 5.29 -1.77
C MET A 11 9.81 5.08 -0.96
N PRO A 12 11.05 5.27 -1.48
CA PRO A 12 12.27 5.03 -0.72
C PRO A 12 12.36 5.72 0.66
N PRO A 13 11.92 6.98 0.84
CA PRO A 13 11.89 7.61 2.16
C PRO A 13 11.01 6.89 3.19
N LEU A 14 10.12 6.00 2.73
CA LEU A 14 9.18 5.26 3.58
C LEU A 14 9.68 3.85 3.93
N PHE A 15 10.80 3.40 3.37
CA PHE A 15 11.35 2.08 3.67
C PHE A 15 11.73 1.97 5.16
N GLY A 16 11.47 0.80 5.74
CA GLY A 16 11.60 0.53 7.18
C GLY A 16 10.39 0.97 8.01
N ASN A 17 9.47 1.78 7.46
CA ASN A 17 8.32 2.23 8.24
C ASN A 17 7.23 1.15 8.36
N PRO A 18 6.68 0.96 9.57
CA PRO A 18 5.55 0.07 9.78
C PRO A 18 4.24 0.73 9.33
N VAL A 19 3.40 -0.07 8.68
CA VAL A 19 2.02 0.24 8.33
C VAL A 19 1.13 -0.47 9.35
N LYS A 20 0.71 0.27 10.38
CA LYS A 20 -0.06 -0.26 11.51
C LYS A 20 -1.55 -0.10 11.30
N ASP A 21 -2.34 -0.86 12.05
CA ASP A 21 -3.81 -0.74 12.05
C ASP A 21 -4.40 -0.79 10.63
N VAL A 22 -4.08 -1.88 9.92
CA VAL A 22 -4.65 -2.21 8.62
C VAL A 22 -5.27 -3.60 8.68
N ALA A 23 -6.27 -3.85 7.85
CA ALA A 23 -6.72 -5.22 7.61
C ALA A 23 -6.28 -5.70 6.24
N LEU A 24 -5.56 -6.82 6.20
CA LEU A 24 -5.15 -7.50 4.99
C LEU A 24 -6.21 -8.52 4.62
N ARG A 25 -6.52 -8.64 3.33
CA ARG A 25 -7.53 -9.57 2.82
C ARG A 25 -7.00 -10.30 1.59
N ALA A 26 -7.16 -11.61 1.56
CA ALA A 26 -6.84 -12.46 0.42
C ALA A 26 -7.78 -13.68 0.39
N GLY A 27 -8.66 -13.75 -0.62
CA GLY A 27 -9.73 -14.75 -0.66
C GLY A 27 -10.62 -14.64 0.58
N ASP A 28 -10.84 -15.76 1.26
CA ASP A 28 -11.63 -15.81 2.51
C ASP A 28 -10.83 -15.41 3.75
N ARG A 29 -9.52 -15.14 3.61
CA ARG A 29 -8.67 -14.72 4.73
C ARG A 29 -8.76 -13.23 4.94
N ARG A 30 -8.98 -12.84 6.19
CA ARG A 30 -8.90 -11.45 6.65
C ARG A 30 -8.14 -11.41 7.97
N GLU A 31 -7.10 -10.60 8.02
CA GLU A 31 -6.27 -10.42 9.21
C GLU A 31 -6.10 -8.94 9.51
N ARG A 32 -6.27 -8.52 10.78
CA ARG A 32 -5.90 -7.17 11.21
C ARG A 32 -4.51 -7.22 11.82
N GLY A 33 -3.63 -6.34 11.36
CA GLY A 33 -2.27 -6.32 11.86
C GLY A 33 -1.44 -5.20 11.27
N GLU A 34 -0.16 -5.51 11.10
CA GLU A 34 0.84 -4.60 10.56
C GLU A 34 1.80 -5.31 9.61
N PHE A 35 2.45 -4.50 8.78
CA PHE A 35 3.54 -4.90 7.91
C PHE A 35 4.51 -3.74 7.72
N VAL A 36 5.71 -4.01 7.25
CA VAL A 36 6.76 -3.04 6.97
C VAL A 36 6.92 -2.90 5.47
N ILE A 37 7.13 -1.66 5.03
CA ILE A 37 7.56 -1.36 3.66
C ILE A 37 9.09 -1.52 3.62
N SER A 38 9.60 -2.41 2.79
CA SER A 38 11.03 -2.58 2.57
C SER A 38 11.40 -2.24 1.12
N ALA A 39 12.68 -2.03 0.86
CA ALA A 39 13.17 -1.83 -0.51
C ALA A 39 12.81 -2.97 -1.47
N ARG A 40 12.53 -4.17 -0.94
CA ARG A 40 12.14 -5.35 -1.72
C ARG A 40 10.64 -5.49 -1.89
N GLY A 41 9.83 -4.80 -1.08
CA GLY A 41 8.38 -4.89 -1.14
C GLY A 41 7.75 -4.80 0.24
N ILE A 42 6.83 -5.70 0.57
CA ILE A 42 6.10 -5.69 1.84
C ILE A 42 6.34 -6.98 2.63
N GLU A 43 6.57 -6.85 3.93
CA GLU A 43 6.88 -7.98 4.81
C GLU A 43 6.37 -7.76 6.22
N GLY A 44 6.15 -8.83 6.99
CA GLY A 44 5.72 -8.74 8.38
C GLY A 44 4.59 -9.70 8.73
N GLY A 45 4.14 -9.66 9.99
CA GLY A 45 3.17 -10.61 10.53
C GLY A 45 1.85 -10.63 9.77
N GLY A 46 1.30 -9.45 9.45
CA GLY A 46 0.07 -9.35 8.67
C GLY A 46 0.19 -9.93 7.26
N ILE A 47 1.33 -9.73 6.60
CA ILE A 47 1.62 -10.30 5.27
C ILE A 47 1.75 -11.82 5.36
N TYR A 48 2.43 -12.32 6.40
CA TYR A 48 2.58 -13.75 6.60
C TYR A 48 1.22 -14.46 6.77
N ALA A 49 0.30 -13.88 7.56
CA ALA A 49 -1.02 -14.43 7.81
C ALA A 49 -1.87 -14.65 6.55
N VAL A 50 -1.72 -13.78 5.54
CA VAL A 50 -2.44 -13.89 4.25
C VAL A 50 -1.61 -14.55 3.14
N SER A 51 -0.34 -14.86 3.40
CA SER A 51 0.62 -15.24 2.35
C SER A 51 0.29 -16.55 1.64
N ALA A 52 -0.35 -17.51 2.32
CA ALA A 52 -0.78 -18.77 1.72
C ALA A 52 -1.83 -18.52 0.62
N ALA A 53 -2.93 -17.85 0.96
CA ALA A 53 -4.00 -17.53 0.02
C ALA A 53 -3.50 -16.75 -1.21
N VAL A 54 -2.60 -15.79 -1.01
CA VAL A 54 -2.02 -15.02 -2.12
C VAL A 54 -1.16 -15.89 -3.03
N ARG A 55 -0.42 -16.86 -2.49
CA ARG A 55 0.35 -17.83 -3.31
C ARG A 55 -0.56 -18.77 -4.09
N ASP A 56 -1.72 -19.08 -3.56
CA ASP A 56 -2.74 -19.89 -4.23
C ASP A 56 -3.54 -19.09 -5.27
N GLY A 57 -3.17 -17.83 -5.53
CA GLY A 57 -3.72 -16.98 -6.58
C GLY A 57 -4.75 -15.95 -6.12
N ALA A 58 -5.04 -15.86 -4.81
CA ALA A 58 -5.96 -14.86 -4.31
C ALA A 58 -5.38 -13.44 -4.40
N ALA A 59 -6.20 -12.48 -4.82
CA ALA A 59 -5.81 -11.08 -4.84
C ALA A 59 -5.63 -10.52 -3.42
N LEU A 60 -4.52 -9.81 -3.18
CA LEU A 60 -4.28 -9.12 -1.92
C LEU A 60 -4.88 -7.70 -1.94
N THR A 61 -5.69 -7.38 -0.94
CA THR A 61 -6.22 -6.02 -0.74
C THR A 61 -6.00 -5.55 0.70
N LEU A 62 -5.94 -4.23 0.89
CA LEU A 62 -5.80 -3.58 2.19
C LEU A 62 -7.03 -2.73 2.52
N ASP A 63 -7.47 -2.86 3.76
CA ASP A 63 -8.34 -1.91 4.42
C ASP A 63 -7.48 -0.96 5.25
N LEU A 64 -7.30 0.28 4.77
CA LEU A 64 -6.44 1.28 5.43
C LEU A 64 -7.11 1.94 6.64
N ALA A 65 -8.43 1.75 6.81
CA ALA A 65 -9.22 2.31 7.90
C ALA A 65 -10.13 1.22 8.52
N PRO A 66 -9.56 0.13 9.06
CA PRO A 66 -10.33 -1.04 9.50
C PRO A 66 -11.22 -0.75 10.70
N ALA A 67 -10.86 0.25 11.52
CA ALA A 67 -11.65 0.69 12.67
C ALA A 67 -12.95 1.44 12.30
N ARG A 68 -13.19 1.73 11.02
CA ARG A 68 -14.39 2.44 10.55
C ARG A 68 -15.12 1.63 9.49
N SER A 69 -16.44 1.69 9.51
CA SER A 69 -17.28 1.13 8.46
C SER A 69 -17.11 1.90 7.13
N LEU A 70 -17.50 1.28 6.01
CA LEU A 70 -17.48 1.93 4.70
C LEU A 70 -18.34 3.20 4.70
N ALA A 71 -19.52 3.15 5.34
CA ALA A 71 -20.44 4.28 5.43
C ALA A 71 -19.83 5.47 6.19
N GLU A 72 -19.15 5.22 7.31
CA GLU A 72 -18.45 6.26 8.07
C GLU A 72 -17.29 6.88 7.29
N VAL A 73 -16.53 6.05 6.54
CA VAL A 73 -15.45 6.55 5.68
C VAL A 73 -16.05 7.44 4.58
N ALA A 74 -17.08 6.98 3.88
CA ALA A 74 -17.76 7.76 2.84
C ALA A 74 -18.33 9.08 3.39
N GLY A 75 -19.03 9.06 4.53
CA GLY A 75 -19.59 10.26 5.15
C GLY A 75 -18.53 11.28 5.58
N ARG A 76 -17.36 10.82 6.03
CA ARG A 76 -16.23 11.71 6.35
C ARG A 76 -15.59 12.32 5.10
N LEU A 77 -15.51 11.56 4.01
CA LEU A 77 -15.01 12.02 2.72
C LEU A 77 -16.04 12.84 1.92
N ALA A 78 -17.32 12.81 2.29
CA ALA A 78 -18.31 13.70 1.68
C ALA A 78 -18.05 15.18 2.01
N ARG A 79 -17.32 15.45 3.11
CA ARG A 79 -16.87 16.80 3.43
C ARG A 79 -15.82 17.25 2.40
N PRO A 80 -16.07 18.32 1.63
CA PRO A 80 -15.18 18.74 0.56
C PRO A 80 -13.80 19.11 1.14
N ARG A 81 -12.72 18.81 0.40
CA ARG A 81 -11.36 19.18 0.82
C ARG A 81 -11.11 20.69 0.84
N GLY A 82 -11.94 21.47 0.15
CA GLY A 82 -11.71 22.90 -0.04
C GLY A 82 -10.32 23.15 -0.66
N LYS A 83 -9.49 23.95 0.03
CA LYS A 83 -8.13 24.29 -0.39
C LYS A 83 -7.07 23.26 0.07
N ASP A 84 -7.44 22.26 0.87
CA ASP A 84 -6.48 21.26 1.32
C ASP A 84 -5.98 20.39 0.15
N THR A 85 -4.72 19.94 0.26
CA THR A 85 -4.20 18.86 -0.57
C THR A 85 -4.91 17.55 -0.22
N VAL A 86 -4.97 16.60 -1.15
CA VAL A 86 -5.59 15.29 -0.91
C VAL A 86 -5.00 14.60 0.33
N ALA A 87 -3.67 14.64 0.49
CA ALA A 87 -3.00 14.06 1.66
C ALA A 87 -3.42 14.73 2.97
N ASN A 88 -3.43 16.07 3.05
CA ASN A 88 -3.82 16.77 4.27
C ASN A 88 -5.30 16.54 4.61
N TRP A 89 -6.15 16.51 3.59
CA TRP A 89 -7.57 16.22 3.74
C TRP A 89 -7.81 14.79 4.26
N LEU A 90 -7.17 13.77 3.69
CA LEU A 90 -7.28 12.38 4.16
C LEU A 90 -6.78 12.24 5.61
N ARG A 91 -5.68 12.91 5.97
CA ARG A 91 -5.17 12.96 7.34
C ARG A 91 -6.18 13.59 8.30
N LYS A 92 -6.82 14.70 7.93
CA LYS A 92 -7.84 15.36 8.79
C LYS A 92 -9.14 14.55 8.88
N ALA A 93 -9.65 14.06 7.75
CA ALA A 93 -10.94 13.40 7.67
C ALA A 93 -10.92 12.01 8.31
N LEU A 94 -9.88 11.22 8.01
CA LEU A 94 -9.79 9.81 8.37
C LEU A 94 -8.65 9.49 9.35
N ARG A 95 -7.78 10.46 9.69
CA ARG A 95 -6.58 10.22 10.52
C ARG A 95 -5.68 9.13 9.92
N LEU A 96 -5.58 9.08 8.59
CA LEU A 96 -4.65 8.18 7.93
C LEU A 96 -3.21 8.68 8.12
N ASP A 97 -2.34 7.75 8.47
CA ASP A 97 -0.91 8.01 8.59
C ASP A 97 -0.28 8.34 7.23
N PRO A 98 0.79 9.15 7.18
CA PRO A 98 1.48 9.47 5.93
C PRO A 98 1.85 8.25 5.09
N VAL A 99 2.26 7.15 5.74
CA VAL A 99 2.62 5.89 5.07
C VAL A 99 1.41 5.22 4.38
N LYS A 100 0.22 5.27 5.00
CA LYS A 100 -1.03 4.74 4.39
C LYS A 100 -1.46 5.58 3.20
N ILE A 101 -1.33 6.90 3.32
CA ILE A 101 -1.63 7.84 2.23
C ILE A 101 -0.68 7.64 1.05
N ALA A 102 0.61 7.39 1.32
CA ALA A 102 1.58 7.08 0.28
C ALA A 102 1.24 5.80 -0.47
N LEU A 103 0.89 4.71 0.24
CA LEU A 103 0.45 3.46 -0.39
C LEU A 103 -0.82 3.63 -1.24
N LEU A 104 -1.78 4.43 -0.76
CA LEU A 104 -2.95 4.80 -1.56
C LEU A 104 -2.53 5.50 -2.86
N HIS A 105 -1.60 6.46 -2.80
CA HIS A 105 -1.11 7.13 -4.00
C HIS A 105 -0.24 6.25 -4.91
N GLU A 106 0.44 5.26 -4.34
CA GLU A 106 1.29 4.30 -5.05
C GLU A 106 0.46 3.34 -5.91
N TRP A 107 -0.62 2.78 -5.34
CA TRP A 107 -1.37 1.72 -6.02
C TRP A 107 -2.67 2.16 -6.68
N ALA A 108 -3.17 3.36 -6.38
CA ALA A 108 -4.49 3.78 -6.82
C ALA A 108 -4.54 5.09 -7.60
N ARG A 109 -3.41 5.68 -8.00
CA ARG A 109 -3.48 6.87 -8.86
C ARG A 109 -3.96 6.52 -10.28
N PRO A 110 -4.78 7.40 -10.90
CA PRO A 110 -5.39 8.61 -10.33
C PRO A 110 -6.52 8.27 -9.33
N LEU A 111 -6.61 9.03 -8.24
CA LEU A 111 -7.63 8.79 -7.21
C LEU A 111 -9.02 9.26 -7.69
N PRO A 112 -10.10 8.53 -7.40
CA PRO A 112 -11.46 8.96 -7.72
C PRO A 112 -11.82 10.28 -7.06
N ALA A 113 -12.53 11.15 -7.79
CA ALA A 113 -13.09 12.37 -7.24
C ALA A 113 -14.35 12.13 -6.39
N ASP A 114 -15.11 11.06 -6.72
CA ASP A 114 -16.30 10.66 -5.96
C ASP A 114 -15.90 10.11 -4.57
N PRO A 115 -16.41 10.72 -3.47
CA PRO A 115 -16.14 10.25 -2.11
C PRO A 115 -16.53 8.81 -1.85
N ALA A 116 -17.63 8.32 -2.43
CA ALA A 116 -18.09 6.95 -2.22
C ALA A 116 -17.12 5.95 -2.87
N ARG A 117 -16.69 6.24 -4.11
CA ARG A 117 -15.68 5.42 -4.79
C ARG A 117 -14.32 5.47 -4.10
N LEU A 118 -13.90 6.62 -3.59
CA LEU A 118 -12.66 6.74 -2.82
C LEU A 118 -12.75 5.96 -1.49
N ALA A 119 -13.90 5.97 -0.82
CA ALA A 119 -14.11 5.19 0.39
C ALA A 119 -13.98 3.68 0.13
N GLN A 120 -14.61 3.18 -0.95
CA GLN A 120 -14.46 1.78 -1.37
C GLN A 120 -12.98 1.44 -1.59
N LEU A 121 -12.24 2.34 -2.24
CA LEU A 121 -10.82 2.14 -2.52
C LEU A 121 -9.95 2.13 -1.27
N ILE A 122 -10.25 2.96 -0.27
CA ILE A 122 -9.54 2.98 1.02
C ILE A 122 -9.82 1.71 1.84
N LYS A 123 -11.03 1.16 1.72
CA LYS A 123 -11.44 -0.07 2.42
C LYS A 123 -10.96 -1.35 1.74
N ALA A 124 -10.62 -1.29 0.46
CA ALA A 124 -10.22 -2.44 -0.36
C ALA A 124 -9.16 -2.03 -1.40
N LEU A 125 -8.06 -1.43 -0.94
CA LEU A 125 -6.96 -0.98 -1.79
C LEU A 125 -6.26 -2.20 -2.40
N PRO A 126 -6.24 -2.37 -3.73
CA PRO A 126 -5.51 -3.47 -4.36
C PRO A 126 -4.00 -3.32 -4.15
N VAL A 127 -3.35 -4.38 -3.70
CA VAL A 127 -1.89 -4.41 -3.56
C VAL A 127 -1.26 -4.88 -4.87
N ARG A 128 -0.47 -4.01 -5.50
CA ARG A 128 0.29 -4.36 -6.71
C ARG A 128 1.61 -5.01 -6.32
N HIS A 129 1.66 -6.33 -6.29
CA HIS A 129 2.88 -7.09 -5.98
C HIS A 129 3.31 -7.97 -7.17
N SER A 130 4.62 -8.24 -7.27
CA SER A 130 5.23 -9.11 -8.30
C SER A 130 5.33 -10.58 -7.88
N GLY A 131 4.66 -10.94 -6.77
CA GLY A 131 4.63 -12.29 -6.22
C GLY A 131 5.52 -12.41 -4.97
N PRO A 132 5.77 -13.63 -4.46
CA PRO A 132 6.67 -13.83 -3.32
C PRO A 132 8.02 -13.16 -3.60
N ALA A 133 8.57 -12.45 -2.61
CA ALA A 133 9.84 -11.74 -2.76
C ALA A 133 10.92 -12.74 -3.24
N ARG A 134 11.36 -12.59 -4.50
CA ARG A 134 12.45 -13.40 -5.06
C ARG A 134 13.77 -12.92 -4.46
N LEU A 135 14.74 -13.82 -4.33
CA LEU A 135 16.14 -13.48 -4.01
C LEU A 135 16.61 -12.33 -4.93
N PRO A 136 17.49 -11.43 -4.44
CA PRO A 136 17.84 -10.20 -5.16
C PRO A 136 18.31 -10.51 -6.58
N ARG A 137 17.65 -9.92 -7.59
CA ARG A 137 18.18 -9.88 -8.95
C ARG A 137 19.39 -8.96 -8.90
N ARG A 138 20.59 -9.54 -9.01
CA ARG A 138 21.83 -8.78 -9.16
C ARG A 138 21.72 -7.96 -10.43
N PHE A 139 21.58 -6.64 -10.28
CA PHE A 139 21.75 -5.74 -11.41
C PHE A 139 23.18 -5.96 -11.95
N PRO A 140 23.37 -6.19 -13.26
CA PRO A 140 24.71 -6.13 -13.81
C PRO A 140 25.26 -4.73 -13.54
N ALA A 141 26.47 -4.66 -12.96
CA ALA A 141 27.17 -3.40 -12.80
C ALA A 141 27.27 -2.70 -14.16
N PRO A 142 27.14 -1.35 -14.23
CA PRO A 142 27.39 -0.64 -15.47
C PRO A 142 28.80 -1.00 -15.94
N ALA A 143 28.91 -1.48 -17.18
CA ALA A 143 30.18 -1.79 -17.80
C ALA A 143 31.06 -0.53 -17.72
N ALA A 144 32.16 -0.63 -16.96
CA ALA A 144 33.16 0.42 -16.92
C ALA A 144 33.66 0.64 -18.35
N SER A 145 33.31 1.79 -18.93
CA SER A 145 33.90 2.27 -20.17
C SER A 145 35.40 2.43 -19.93
N ARG A 146 36.19 1.49 -20.48
CA ARG A 146 37.62 1.67 -20.66
C ARG A 146 37.81 2.78 -21.68
N ALA A 147 38.04 4.00 -21.21
CA ALA A 147 38.64 5.04 -22.02
C ALA A 147 40.08 4.60 -22.36
N ARG A 148 40.27 4.14 -23.60
CA ARG A 148 41.57 4.21 -24.25
C ARG A 148 41.80 5.66 -24.63
N ARG A 149 42.84 6.27 -24.08
CA ARG A 149 43.81 7.13 -24.78
C ARG A 149 44.93 7.46 -23.82
#